data_AF-A0A0U3MSX8-F1
#
_entry.id   AF-A0A0U3MSX8-F1
#
_cell.length_a   1.000
_cell.length_b   1.000
_cell.length_c   1.000
_cell.angle_alpha   90.00
_cell.angle_beta   90.00
_cell.angle_gamma   90.00
#
_symmetry.space_group_name_H-M   'P 1'
#
loop_
_entity.id
_entity.type
_entity.pdbx_description
1 polymer ?
#
loop_
_entity_poly.entity_id
_entity_poly.type
_entity_poly.pdbx_seq_one_letter_code
_entity_poly.pdbx_strand_id
1 'polypeptide(L)' 'MPVMSAKAAAPVAAATLKCMRDLFIEARNLPLSQLAAQLCSAEGLLVGPLAVYRMNEVEARLKPTGVRLERVPHEDDVP' A
#
# COMPACT_ATOMS: atom_id res chain seq x y z
N MET A 1 13.24 5.88 8.25
CA MET A 1 11.87 5.32 8.39
C MET A 1 11.69 4.29 7.29
N PRO A 2 11.13 3.10 7.55
CA PRO A 2 11.00 2.08 6.54
C PRO A 2 10.04 2.53 5.43
N VAL A 3 10.43 2.34 4.18
CA VAL A 3 9.53 2.50 3.04
C VAL A 3 8.63 1.27 2.95
N MET A 4 7.34 1.50 2.74
CA MET A 4 6.34 0.44 2.70
C MET A 4 5.72 0.33 1.29
N SER A 5 5.37 -0.88 0.90
CA SER A 5 4.60 -1.21 -0.30
C SER A 5 3.25 -1.83 0.09
N ALA A 6 2.17 -1.38 -0.52
CA ALA A 6 0.83 -1.95 -0.36
C ALA A 6 0.51 -2.93 -1.49
N LYS A 7 0.04 -4.13 -1.13
CA LYS A 7 -0.30 -5.19 -2.08
C LYS A 7 -1.70 -5.74 -1.81
N ALA A 8 -2.41 -6.09 -2.86
CA ALA A 8 -3.75 -6.69 -2.80
C ALA A 8 -3.84 -7.88 -3.77
N ALA A 9 -4.64 -8.88 -3.41
CA ALA A 9 -4.99 -9.94 -4.35
C ALA A 9 -6.02 -9.43 -5.35
N ALA A 10 -5.93 -9.88 -6.60
CA ALA A 10 -6.99 -9.68 -7.58
C ALA A 10 -8.19 -10.60 -7.26
N PRO A 11 -9.44 -10.14 -7.45
CA PRO A 11 -9.84 -8.81 -7.91
C PRO A 11 -9.83 -7.76 -6.78
N VAL A 12 -9.37 -6.54 -7.10
CA VAL A 12 -9.38 -5.42 -6.13
C VAL A 12 -10.77 -4.78 -6.09
N ALA A 13 -11.41 -4.81 -4.93
CA ALA A 13 -12.72 -4.19 -4.74
C ALA A 13 -12.64 -2.65 -4.83
N ALA A 14 -13.72 -2.02 -5.30
CA ALA A 14 -13.81 -0.55 -5.35
C ALA A 14 -13.64 0.10 -3.96
N ALA A 15 -14.13 -0.57 -2.89
CA ALA A 15 -13.94 -0.12 -1.52
C ALA A 15 -12.45 -0.10 -1.11
N THR A 16 -11.66 -1.06 -1.59
CA THR A 16 -10.21 -1.14 -1.39
C THR A 16 -9.50 0.04 -2.06
N LEU A 17 -9.83 0.33 -3.32
CA LEU A 17 -9.26 1.47 -4.05
C LEU A 17 -9.60 2.80 -3.36
N LYS A 18 -10.82 2.95 -2.86
CA LYS A 18 -11.23 4.13 -2.08
C LYS A 18 -10.42 4.25 -0.79
N CYS A 19 -10.31 3.17 -0.02
CA CYS A 19 -9.54 3.15 1.22
C CYS A 19 -8.07 3.54 0.99
N MET A 20 -7.44 3.01 -0.07
CA MET A 20 -6.08 3.36 -0.46
C MET A 20 -5.93 4.85 -0.77
N ARG A 21 -6.88 5.43 -1.53
CA ARG A 21 -6.89 6.89 -1.83
C ARG A 21 -7.15 7.75 -0.59
N ASP A 22 -7.90 7.25 0.38
CA ASP A 22 -8.15 8.01 1.61
C ASP A 22 -6.93 7.99 2.55
N LEU A 23 -6.09 6.95 2.46
CA LEU A 23 -4.94 6.74 3.33
C LEU A 23 -3.63 7.32 2.77
N PHE A 24 -3.43 7.28 1.44
CA PHE A 24 -2.14 7.56 0.82
C PHE A 24 -2.27 8.60 -0.29
N ILE A 25 -1.35 9.58 -0.29
CA ILE A 25 -1.32 10.66 -1.27
C ILE A 25 -0.95 10.12 -2.65
N GLU A 26 -0.03 9.16 -2.69
CA GLU A 26 0.45 8.43 -3.86
C GLU A 26 -0.72 7.77 -4.58
N ALA A 27 -1.64 7.14 -3.83
CA ALA A 27 -2.84 6.52 -4.39
C ALA A 27 -3.84 7.56 -4.94
N ARG A 28 -3.96 8.75 -4.34
CA ARG A 28 -4.92 9.79 -4.80
C ARG A 28 -4.59 10.34 -6.17
N ASN A 29 -3.30 10.44 -6.48
CA ASN A 29 -2.80 11.00 -7.73
C ASN A 29 -2.86 10.00 -8.89
N LEU A 30 -3.14 8.72 -8.62
CA LEU A 30 -3.21 7.68 -9.64
C LEU A 30 -4.66 7.48 -10.17
N PRO A 31 -4.80 7.19 -11.47
CA PRO A 31 -6.03 6.63 -12.03
C PRO A 31 -6.40 5.31 -11.34
N LEU A 32 -7.70 5.03 -11.15
CA LEU A 32 -8.16 3.82 -10.45
C LEU A 32 -7.68 2.52 -11.10
N SER A 33 -7.59 2.49 -12.43
CA SER A 33 -7.07 1.35 -13.19
C SER A 33 -5.59 1.11 -12.92
N GLN A 34 -4.78 2.16 -12.87
CA GLN A 34 -3.36 2.07 -12.54
C GLN A 34 -3.15 1.69 -11.08
N LEU A 35 -3.94 2.26 -10.16
CA LEU A 35 -3.91 1.90 -8.75
C LEU A 35 -4.20 0.41 -8.54
N ALA A 36 -5.26 -0.12 -9.16
CA ALA A 36 -5.58 -1.53 -9.10
C ALA A 36 -4.46 -2.41 -9.70
N ALA A 37 -3.89 -2.01 -10.83
CA ALA A 37 -2.78 -2.72 -11.46
C ALA A 37 -1.53 -2.76 -10.58
N GLN A 38 -1.15 -1.63 -9.96
CA GLN A 38 0.01 -1.57 -9.07
C GLN A 38 -0.20 -2.38 -7.78
N LEU A 39 -1.39 -2.31 -7.18
CA LEU A 39 -1.73 -3.13 -6.00
C LEU A 39 -1.62 -4.63 -6.26
N CYS A 40 -1.99 -5.08 -7.47
CA CYS A 40 -1.89 -6.47 -7.89
C CYS A 40 -0.50 -6.87 -8.42
N SER A 41 0.40 -5.91 -8.58
CA SER A 41 1.73 -6.16 -9.13
C SER A 41 2.63 -6.86 -8.10
N ALA A 42 3.69 -7.51 -8.57
CA ALA A 42 4.66 -8.16 -7.69
C ALA A 42 5.33 -7.19 -6.72
N GLU A 43 5.51 -5.93 -7.14
CA GLU A 43 6.15 -4.87 -6.36
C GLU A 43 5.17 -4.15 -5.42
N GLY A 44 3.88 -4.11 -5.78
CA GLY A 44 2.86 -3.36 -5.04
C GLY A 44 2.88 -1.85 -5.34
N LEU A 45 2.03 -1.10 -4.65
CA LEU A 45 2.06 0.36 -4.64
C LEU A 45 3.02 0.84 -3.56
N LEU A 46 4.05 1.60 -3.94
CA LEU A 46 4.89 2.31 -2.97
C LEU A 46 4.10 3.41 -2.27
N VAL A 47 3.98 3.31 -0.94
CA VAL A 47 3.23 4.26 -0.09
C VAL A 47 4.15 5.11 0.80
N GLY A 48 5.45 5.13 0.45
CA GLY A 48 6.45 5.97 1.12
C GLY A 48 6.78 5.53 2.55
N PRO A 49 7.46 6.40 3.31
CA PRO A 49 7.81 6.13 4.70
C PRO A 49 6.58 6.23 5.60
N LEU A 50 6.30 5.18 6.36
CA LEU A 50 5.22 5.17 7.34
C LEU A 50 5.78 5.25 8.76
N ALA A 51 5.26 6.18 9.56
CA ALA A 51 5.64 6.26 10.97
C ALA A 51 5.07 5.06 11.73
N VAL A 52 5.88 4.47 12.63
CA VAL A 52 5.52 3.22 13.35
C VAL A 52 4.20 3.33 14.09
N TYR A 53 3.93 4.47 14.73
CA TYR A 53 2.67 4.69 15.46
C TYR A 53 1.43 4.73 14.56
N ARG A 54 1.59 5.13 13.28
CA ARG A 54 0.51 5.12 12.27
C ARG A 54 0.33 3.74 11.65
N MET A 55 1.34 2.87 11.70
CA MET A 55 1.32 1.57 11.04
C MET A 55 0.17 0.71 11.54
N ASN A 56 0.01 0.60 12.86
CA ASN A 56 -1.09 -0.15 13.47
C ASN A 56 -2.47 0.37 13.05
N GLU A 57 -2.64 1.70 12.97
CA GLU A 57 -3.91 2.33 12.55
C GLU A 57 -4.21 2.04 11.07
N VAL A 58 -3.20 2.18 10.21
CA VAL A 58 -3.32 1.94 8.78
C VAL A 58 -3.58 0.45 8.51
N GLU A 59 -2.86 -0.45 9.14
CA GLU A 59 -3.10 -1.90 9.03
C GLU A 59 -4.51 -2.29 9.48
N ALA A 60 -5.01 -1.71 10.59
CA ALA A 60 -6.37 -1.97 11.04
C ALA A 60 -7.42 -1.53 10.01
N ARG A 61 -7.20 -0.40 9.32
CA ARG A 61 -8.08 0.10 8.25
C ARG A 61 -7.98 -0.70 6.95
N LEU A 62 -6.80 -1.26 6.66
CA LEU A 62 -6.56 -2.07 5.46
C LEU A 62 -7.00 -3.54 5.64
N LYS A 63 -7.00 -4.07 6.87
CA LYS A 63 -7.42 -5.44 7.20
C LYS A 63 -8.75 -5.89 6.54
N PRO A 64 -9.86 -5.12 6.58
CA PRO A 64 -11.11 -5.54 5.93
C PRO A 64 -11.04 -5.50 4.39
N THR A 65 -10.04 -4.83 3.80
CA THR A 65 -9.91 -4.66 2.36
C THR A 65 -9.04 -5.73 1.68
N GLY A 66 -8.38 -6.59 2.48
CA GLY A 66 -7.45 -7.60 1.99
C GLY A 66 -6.09 -7.06 1.55
N VAL A 67 -5.83 -5.77 1.71
CA VAL A 67 -4.53 -5.14 1.44
C VAL A 67 -3.54 -5.47 2.55
N ARG A 68 -2.32 -5.82 2.16
CA ARG A 68 -1.19 -6.05 3.06
C ARG A 68 -0.14 -4.99 2.83
N LEU A 69 0.50 -4.55 3.92
CA LEU A 69 1.68 -3.69 3.86
C LEU A 69 2.92 -4.55 4.03
N GLU A 70 3.88 -4.37 3.14
CA GLU A 70 5.19 -5.03 3.19
C GLU A 70 6.27 -3.96 3.27
N ARG A 71 7.34 -4.24 4.02
CA ARG A 71 8.50 -3.36 4.07
C ARG A 71 9.34 -3.58 2.81
N VAL A 72 9.68 -2.49 2.13
CA VAL A 72 10.59 -2.53 0.99
C VAL A 72 12.02 -2.59 1.54
N PRO A 73 12.80 -3.64 1.22
CA PRO A 73 14.21 -3.69 1.60
C PRO A 73 14.94 -2.50 0.94
N HIS A 74 15.70 -1.74 1.73
CA HIS A 74 16.61 -0.73 1.18
C HIS A 74 17.88 -1.44 0.70
N GLU A 75 18.45 -1.01 -0.44
CA GLU A 75 19.70 -1.57 -0.99
C GLU A 75 20.91 -1.42 -0.04
N ASP A 76 20.85 -0.58 0.99
CA ASP A 76 21.87 -0.47 2.07
C ASP A 76 21.81 -1.58 3.14
N ASP A 77 20.88 -2.53 3.04
CA ASP A 77 20.74 -3.68 3.98
C ASP A 77 21.44 -4.96 3.44
N VAL A 78 22.39 -4.81 2.51
CA VAL A 78 23.27 -5.91 2.07
C VAL A 78 24.57 -5.85 2.88
N PRO A 79 24.86 -6.84 3.74
CA PRO A 79 26.08 -6.90 4.55
C PRO A 79 27.36 -7.13 3.72
#